data_AF-A0A388MG24-F1
#
_entry.id   AF-A0A388MG24-F1
#
_cell.length_a   1.000
_cell.length_b   1.000
_cell.length_c   1.000
_cell.angle_alpha   90.00
_cell.angle_beta   90.00
_cell.angle_gamma   90.00
#
_symmetry.space_group_name_H-M   'P 1'
#
loop_
_entity.id
_entity.type
_entity.pdbx_description
1 polymer ?
#
loop_
_entity_poly.entity_id
_entity_poly.type
_entity_poly.pdbx_seq_one_letter_code
_entity_poly.pdbx_strand_id
1 'polypeptide(L)'
;MCYEDLYRRNGWLPRQHNAFGEEITRRETRFYSVDVDGRPAVDVDVALGFARGKLPHVLFRVKKTGEDVPNDWAMLPQDIVDDIVLKCVENLATVHNGRLDMGSFFYAFLDPPVVGRGYLHGEIRS
;
A
#
# COMPACT_ATOMS: atom_id res chain seq x y z
N MET A 1 6.19 4.31 -14.36
CA MET A 1 4.79 4.80 -14.41
C MET A 1 3.96 4.00 -13.40
N CYS A 2 2.79 4.46 -12.96
CA CYS A 2 1.90 3.74 -12.05
C CYS A 2 0.51 3.65 -12.68
N TYR A 3 -0.07 2.44 -12.72
CA TYR A 3 -1.40 2.20 -13.28
C TYR A 3 -2.19 1.21 -12.41
N GLU A 4 -3.52 1.33 -12.46
CA GLU A 4 -4.43 0.49 -11.71
C GLU A 4 -4.77 -0.79 -12.48
N ASP A 5 -4.37 -1.94 -11.95
CA ASP A 5 -4.51 -3.25 -12.59
C ASP A 5 -5.71 -4.02 -12.03
N LEU A 6 -6.88 -3.84 -12.63
CA LEU A 6 -8.13 -4.48 -12.20
C LEU A 6 -8.15 -6.02 -12.41
N TYR A 7 -7.16 -6.60 -13.09
CA TYR A 7 -7.20 -8.00 -13.56
C TYR A 7 -6.40 -9.02 -12.71
N ARG A 8 -5.69 -8.58 -11.65
CA ARG A 8 -4.82 -9.47 -10.88
C ARG A 8 -5.49 -9.99 -9.59
N ARG A 9 -6.28 -11.06 -9.72
CA ARG A 9 -6.84 -11.79 -8.57
C ARG A 9 -5.81 -12.77 -7.99
N ASN A 10 -4.94 -12.31 -7.10
CA ASN A 10 -4.16 -13.21 -6.24
C ASN A 10 -4.69 -13.18 -4.80
N GLY A 11 -4.96 -14.37 -4.25
CA GLY A 11 -5.73 -14.61 -3.01
C GLY A 11 -5.07 -14.25 -1.68
N TRP A 12 -4.34 -13.15 -1.60
CA TRP A 12 -3.75 -12.67 -0.33
C TRP A 12 -4.71 -11.85 0.51
N LEU A 13 -5.47 -10.95 -0.13
CA LEU A 13 -6.45 -10.11 0.56
C LEU A 13 -7.52 -10.89 1.34
N PRO A 14 -8.07 -12.03 0.88
CA PRO A 14 -8.98 -12.83 1.68
C PRO A 14 -8.41 -13.26 3.03
N ARG A 15 -7.08 -13.42 3.15
CA ARG A 15 -6.41 -13.78 4.42
C ARG A 15 -6.22 -12.59 5.36
N GLN A 16 -6.11 -11.38 4.82
CA GLN A 16 -5.97 -10.12 5.55
C GLN A 16 -7.32 -9.42 5.81
N HIS A 17 -8.45 -10.00 5.39
CA HIS A 17 -9.78 -9.55 5.83
C HIS A 17 -9.88 -9.47 7.37
N ASN A 18 -9.12 -10.31 8.08
CA ASN A 18 -9.01 -10.34 9.54
C ASN A 18 -7.99 -9.33 10.12
N ALA A 19 -7.19 -8.67 9.28
CA ALA A 19 -6.23 -7.65 9.73
C ALA A 19 -6.87 -6.28 9.95
N PHE A 20 -8.09 -6.10 9.47
CA PHE A 20 -8.94 -4.97 9.84
C PHE A 20 -9.63 -5.23 11.18
N GLY A 21 -9.76 -4.18 11.99
CA GLY A 21 -10.54 -4.24 13.23
C GLY A 21 -12.03 -4.50 12.97
N GLU A 22 -12.73 -4.88 14.04
CA GLU A 22 -14.16 -5.24 13.99
C GLU A 22 -15.05 -4.06 13.58
N GLU A 23 -14.58 -2.83 13.74
CA GLU A 23 -15.26 -1.59 13.35
C GLU A 23 -15.38 -1.40 11.83
N ILE A 24 -14.59 -2.13 11.02
CA ILE A 24 -14.59 -2.04 9.57
C ILE A 24 -15.80 -2.79 8.98
N THR A 25 -16.77 -2.02 8.49
CA THR A 25 -18.03 -2.53 7.93
C THR A 25 -18.02 -2.65 6.40
N ARG A 26 -17.14 -1.92 5.71
CA ARG A 26 -17.01 -1.99 4.24
C ARG A 26 -15.54 -2.03 3.85
N ARG A 27 -15.21 -2.85 2.86
CA ARG A 27 -13.84 -3.04 2.38
C ARG A 27 -13.80 -2.79 0.88
N GLU A 28 -12.76 -2.12 0.41
CA GLU A 28 -12.43 -1.97 -1.01
C GLU A 28 -10.98 -2.40 -1.23
N THR A 29 -10.64 -2.73 -2.47
CA THR A 29 -9.27 -3.10 -2.84
C THR A 29 -8.88 -2.35 -4.10
N ARG A 30 -7.64 -1.87 -4.13
CA ARG A 30 -6.98 -1.35 -5.34
C ARG A 30 -5.70 -2.12 -5.59
N PHE A 31 -5.28 -2.17 -6.84
CA PHE A 31 -4.07 -2.85 -7.26
C PHE A 31 -3.27 -1.89 -8.12
N TYR A 32 -2.01 -1.65 -7.78
CA TYR A 32 -1.12 -0.82 -8.56
C TYR A 32 0.06 -1.64 -9.03
N SER A 33 0.39 -1.55 -10.31
CA SER A 33 1.68 -2.01 -10.81
C SER A 33 2.52 -0.79 -11.16
N VAL A 34 3.74 -0.77 -10.61
CA VAL A 34 4.68 0.35 -10.74
C VAL A 34 5.89 -0.13 -11.52
N ASP A 35 6.22 0.61 -12.57
CA ASP A 35 7.48 0.46 -13.31
C ASP A 35 8.40 1.66 -13.08
N VAL A 36 9.71 1.40 -13.16
CA VAL A 36 10.78 2.40 -13.20
C VAL A 36 11.42 2.29 -14.58
N ASP A 37 11.42 3.38 -15.35
CA ASP A 37 11.93 3.42 -16.71
C ASP A 37 11.39 2.31 -17.64
N GLY A 38 10.08 2.01 -17.52
CA GLY A 38 9.41 0.99 -18.33
C GLY A 38 9.70 -0.45 -17.90
N ARG A 39 10.40 -0.66 -16.78
CA ARG A 39 10.70 -1.97 -16.21
C ARG A 39 9.89 -2.20 -14.94
N PRO A 40 9.23 -3.37 -14.78
CA PRO A 40 8.49 -3.68 -13.57
C PRO A 40 9.35 -3.50 -12.32
N ALA A 41 8.83 -2.80 -11.32
CA ALA A 41 9.52 -2.55 -10.06
C ALA A 41 8.81 -3.28 -8.93
N VAL A 42 7.56 -2.89 -8.65
CA VAL A 42 6.72 -3.48 -7.61
C VAL A 42 5.26 -3.56 -8.04
N ASP A 43 4.55 -4.55 -7.50
CA ASP A 43 3.11 -4.53 -7.37
C ASP A 43 2.74 -4.08 -5.96
N VAL A 44 1.66 -3.31 -5.85
CA VAL A 44 1.10 -2.82 -4.60
C VAL A 44 -0.38 -3.18 -4.52
N ASP A 45 -0.72 -4.12 -3.64
CA ASP A 45 -2.12 -4.41 -3.30
C ASP A 45 -2.52 -3.50 -2.14
N VAL A 46 -3.63 -2.78 -2.27
CA VAL A 46 -4.11 -1.83 -1.26
C VAL A 46 -5.50 -2.21 -0.80
N ALA A 47 -5.64 -2.56 0.47
CA ALA A 47 -6.91 -2.79 1.12
C ALA A 47 -7.36 -1.51 1.85
N LEU A 48 -8.59 -1.08 1.60
CA LEU A 48 -9.21 0.09 2.22
C LEU A 48 -10.33 -0.38 3.15
N GLY A 49 -10.18 -0.13 4.46
CA GLY A 49 -11.18 -0.45 5.47
C GLY A 49 -11.99 0.78 5.85
N PHE A 50 -13.30 0.73 5.63
CA PHE A 50 -14.21 1.81 5.98
C PHE A 50 -15.05 1.51 7.22
N ALA A 51 -15.13 2.49 8.12
CA ALA A 51 -16.04 2.51 9.27
C ALA A 51 -16.91 3.76 9.20
N ARG A 52 -18.24 3.59 9.30
CA ARG A 52 -19.22 4.71 9.25
C ARG A 52 -19.02 5.67 8.05
N GLY A 53 -18.60 5.13 6.91
CA GLY A 53 -18.34 5.89 5.67
C GLY A 53 -16.97 6.60 5.61
N LYS A 54 -16.20 6.56 6.70
CA LYS A 54 -14.83 7.08 6.81
C LYS A 54 -13.79 5.99 6.58
N LEU A 55 -12.55 6.38 6.27
CA LEU A 55 -11.42 5.49 5.97
C LEU A 55 -10.38 5.51 7.11
N PRO A 56 -10.60 4.79 8.22
CA PRO A 56 -9.64 4.76 9.34
C PRO A 56 -8.41 3.88 9.07
N HIS A 57 -8.52 2.82 8.25
CA HIS A 57 -7.46 1.84 8.08
C HIS A 57 -7.16 1.56 6.61
N VAL A 58 -5.86 1.59 6.27
CA VAL A 58 -5.34 1.23 4.95
C VAL A 58 -4.22 0.22 5.11
N LEU A 59 -4.29 -0.91 4.40
CA LEU A 59 -3.23 -1.91 4.40
C LEU A 59 -2.61 -1.98 3.01
N PHE A 60 -1.30 -1.87 2.97
CA PHE A 60 -0.50 -2.04 1.76
C PHE A 60 0.18 -3.39 1.78
N ARG A 61 0.24 -4.05 0.63
CA ARG A 61 1.15 -5.15 0.39
C ARG A 61 2.04 -4.78 -0.77
N VAL A 62 3.34 -4.80 -0.55
CA VAL A 62 4.32 -4.53 -1.60
C VAL A 62 4.99 -5.83 -1.99
N LYS A 63 4.98 -6.12 -3.29
CA LYS A 63 5.65 -7.26 -3.88
C LYS A 63 6.62 -6.77 -4.95
N LYS A 64 7.91 -7.07 -4.77
CA LYS A 64 8.91 -6.86 -5.82
C LYS A 64 8.59 -7.72 -7.05
N THR A 65 8.68 -7.12 -8.24
CA THR A 65 8.41 -7.78 -9.52
C THR A 65 9.55 -7.72 -10.52
N GLY A 66 10.49 -6.78 -10.37
CA GLY A 66 11.70 -6.74 -11.18
C GLY A 66 12.96 -6.52 -10.35
N GLU A 67 14.11 -6.75 -10.96
CA GLU A 67 15.41 -6.79 -10.27
C GLU A 67 15.95 -5.41 -9.89
N ASP A 68 15.44 -4.35 -10.52
CA ASP A 68 15.89 -2.97 -10.30
C ASP A 68 15.51 -2.45 -8.90
N VAL A 69 14.56 -3.11 -8.21
CA VAL A 69 14.23 -2.82 -6.82
C VAL A 69 15.12 -3.65 -5.90
N PRO A 70 15.93 -3.03 -5.03
CA PRO A 70 16.81 -3.76 -4.13
C PRO A 70 16.03 -4.43 -2.99
N ASN A 71 16.49 -5.61 -2.57
CA ASN A 71 15.84 -6.36 -1.49
C ASN A 71 15.90 -5.60 -0.15
N ASP A 72 17.05 -4.97 0.14
CA ASP A 72 17.29 -4.12 1.31
C ASP A 72 17.70 -2.71 0.84
N TRP A 73 17.37 -1.68 1.63
CA TRP A 73 17.66 -0.28 1.36
C TRP A 73 18.69 0.34 2.30
N ALA A 74 19.13 -0.37 3.35
CA ALA A 74 19.91 0.23 4.45
C ALA A 74 21.21 0.92 4.00
N MET A 75 21.78 0.53 2.86
CA MET A 75 23.02 1.10 2.30
C MET A 75 22.78 2.01 1.09
N LEU A 76 21.51 2.32 0.78
CA LEU A 76 21.13 3.11 -0.36
C LEU A 76 20.76 4.53 0.06
N PRO A 77 21.06 5.53 -0.78
CA PRO A 77 20.72 6.92 -0.47
C PRO A 77 19.20 7.19 -0.51
N GLN A 78 18.43 6.32 -1.17
CA GLN A 78 17.00 6.48 -1.38
C GLN A 78 16.32 5.11 -1.35
N ASP A 79 15.17 5.04 -0.68
CA ASP A 79 14.34 3.86 -0.64
C ASP A 79 13.16 4.00 -1.61
N ILE A 80 13.31 3.44 -2.80
CA ILE A 80 12.29 3.48 -3.86
C ILE A 80 10.96 2.84 -3.40
N VAL A 81 11.02 1.83 -2.53
CA VAL A 81 9.80 1.17 -2.03
C VAL A 81 9.04 2.11 -1.09
N ASP A 82 9.75 2.82 -0.21
CA ASP A 82 9.18 3.86 0.66
C ASP A 82 8.53 4.96 -0.18
N ASP A 83 9.26 5.50 -1.16
CA ASP A 83 8.74 6.55 -2.04
C ASP A 83 7.45 6.12 -2.76
N ILE A 84 7.39 4.88 -3.26
CA ILE A 84 6.21 4.36 -3.93
C ILE A 84 5.03 4.25 -2.95
N VAL A 85 5.24 3.69 -1.77
CA VAL A 85 4.19 3.53 -0.75
C VAL A 85 3.68 4.90 -0.29
N LEU A 86 4.59 5.84 0.01
CA LEU A 86 4.23 7.20 0.42
C LEU A 86 3.47 7.93 -0.69
N LYS A 87 3.85 7.76 -1.96
CA LYS A 87 3.10 8.33 -3.07
C LYS A 87 1.69 7.75 -3.18
N CYS A 88 1.52 6.45 -2.93
CA CYS A 88 0.20 5.85 -2.87
C CYS A 88 -0.62 6.41 -1.69
N VAL A 89 0.00 6.63 -0.52
CA VAL A 89 -0.64 7.24 0.65
C VAL A 89 -1.12 8.66 0.34
N GLU A 90 -0.29 9.50 -0.26
CA GLU A 90 -0.67 10.86 -0.70
C GLU A 90 -1.83 10.84 -1.68
N ASN A 91 -1.82 9.91 -2.64
CA ASN A 91 -2.90 9.76 -3.60
C ASN A 91 -4.20 9.35 -2.91
N LEU A 92 -4.16 8.42 -1.96
CA LEU A 92 -5.34 8.02 -1.18
C LEU A 92 -5.87 9.18 -0.34
N ALA A 93 -4.99 9.96 0.30
CA ALA A 93 -5.38 11.15 1.06
C ALA A 93 -6.13 12.15 0.17
N THR A 94 -5.64 12.35 -1.07
CA THR A 94 -6.26 13.23 -2.07
C THR A 94 -7.62 12.67 -2.53
N VAL A 95 -7.67 11.40 -2.94
CA VAL A 95 -8.88 10.76 -3.48
C VAL A 95 -9.98 10.62 -2.42
N HIS A 96 -9.60 10.41 -1.16
CA HIS A 96 -10.51 10.26 -0.03
C HIS A 96 -10.56 11.51 0.85
N ASN A 97 -10.21 12.68 0.32
CA ASN A 97 -10.34 13.93 1.04
C ASN A 97 -11.78 14.12 1.55
N GLY A 98 -11.93 14.57 2.80
CA GLY A 98 -13.21 14.65 3.51
C GLY A 98 -13.80 13.30 3.98
N ARG A 99 -13.18 12.17 3.59
CA ARG A 99 -13.57 10.81 4.01
C ARG A 99 -12.51 10.10 4.85
N LEU A 100 -11.33 10.68 5.04
CA LEU A 100 -10.40 10.24 6.09
C LEU A 100 -11.07 10.37 7.47
N ASP A 101 -10.87 9.36 8.31
CA ASP A 101 -11.21 9.43 9.73
C ASP A 101 -10.13 10.21 10.51
N MET A 102 -10.48 10.69 11.70
CA MET A 102 -9.46 11.24 12.61
C MET A 102 -8.50 10.12 13.01
N GLY A 103 -7.21 10.29 12.69
CA GLY A 103 -6.20 9.26 12.94
C GLY A 103 -6.24 8.10 11.94
N SER A 104 -6.69 8.37 10.70
CA SER A 104 -6.52 7.42 9.59
C SER A 104 -5.07 6.93 9.55
N PHE A 105 -4.87 5.62 9.48
CA PHE A 105 -3.54 5.01 9.61
C PHE A 105 -3.30 3.95 8.54
N PHE A 106 -2.07 3.87 8.05
CA PHE A 106 -1.65 2.84 7.11
C PHE A 106 -0.59 1.90 7.70
N TYR A 107 -0.57 0.68 7.20
CA TYR A 107 0.48 -0.29 7.47
C TYR A 107 0.90 -1.00 6.17
N ALA A 108 2.20 -1.13 5.93
CA ALA A 108 2.73 -1.87 4.78
C ALA A 108 3.32 -3.22 5.18
N PHE A 109 2.90 -4.26 4.47
CA PHE A 109 3.47 -5.59 4.52
C PHE A 109 4.33 -5.82 3.28
N LEU A 110 5.53 -6.35 3.48
CA LEU A 110 6.48 -6.60 2.40
C LEU A 110 6.56 -8.10 2.13
N ASP A 111 6.34 -8.49 0.89
CA ASP A 111 6.60 -9.86 0.48
C ASP A 111 8.13 -10.07 0.33
N PRO A 112 8.66 -11.21 0.83
CA PRO A 112 10.02 -11.62 0.49
C PRO A 112 10.22 -11.63 -1.03
N PRO A 113 11.38 -11.20 -1.55
CA PRO A 113 12.63 -10.95 -0.82
C PRO A 113 12.79 -9.51 -0.29
N VAL A 114 11.78 -8.65 -0.40
CA VAL A 114 11.87 -7.28 0.13
C VAL A 114 11.88 -7.35 1.66
N VAL A 115 12.90 -6.76 2.25
CA VAL A 115 13.16 -6.83 3.69
C VAL A 115 13.50 -5.43 4.23
N GLY A 116 13.59 -5.34 5.56
CA GLY A 116 13.74 -4.06 6.24
C GLY A 116 12.44 -3.25 6.20
N ARG A 117 12.53 -1.96 6.55
CA ARG A 117 11.40 -1.01 6.44
C ARG A 117 10.22 -1.27 7.38
N GLY A 118 10.52 -1.74 8.58
CA GLY A 118 9.53 -1.84 9.66
C GLY A 118 8.88 -0.51 10.06
N TYR A 119 9.39 0.63 9.55
CA TYR A 119 8.82 1.96 9.72
C TYR A 119 7.74 2.33 8.70
N LEU A 120 7.44 1.47 7.69
CA LEU A 120 6.44 1.76 6.65
C LEU A 120 5.01 1.61 7.18
N HIS A 121 4.67 2.48 8.11
CA HIS A 121 3.35 2.63 8.70
C HIS A 121 3.23 4.04 9.27
N GLY A 122 2.03 4.59 9.32
CA GLY A 122 1.87 5.95 9.81
C GLY A 122 0.48 6.52 9.61
N GLU A 123 0.28 7.73 10.14
CA GLU A 123 -0.95 8.47 9.92
C GLU A 123 -1.04 8.95 8.47
N ILE A 124 -2.25 8.86 7.91
CA ILE A 124 -2.62 9.46 6.64
C ILE A 124 -3.23 10.83 6.94
N ARG A 125 -2.65 11.88 6.36
CA ARG A 125 -3.11 13.26 6.53
C ARG A 125 -3.48 13.85 5.18
N SER A 126 -4.57 14.61 5.15
CA SER A 126 -5.03 15.41 4.00
C SER A 126 -4.28 16.73 3.92
#